data_AF-A0A8T1PEH1-F1
#
_entry.id   AF-A0A8T1PEH1-F1
#
_cell.length_a   1.000
_cell.length_b   1.000
_cell.length_c   1.000
_cell.angle_alpha   90.00
_cell.angle_beta   90.00
_cell.angle_gamma   90.00
#
_symmetry.space_group_name_H-M   'P 1'
#
loop_
_entity.id
_entity.type
_entity.pdbx_description
1 polymer ?
#
loop_
_entity_poly.entity_id
_entity_poly.type
_entity_poly.pdbx_seq_one_letter_code
_entity_poly.pdbx_strand_id
1 'polypeptide(L)'
;MAMSPNRIIALPLILILSLAASQDTSFSYHGFRSANLSLDGMAKITSDGLLELTNTTMFQTGHAFYPSPIILKNSSNGNALSFSSTFVFAIIPNPDSPIRGGDGIALVIAPTSGLPGGSFGHNLGLFNYTNNGNPSNHVVAIELDTFKNPEFEDINNNHVGIDINGLTSNISAPVEYYIDDNSGVGSSLELVGGHQMQIWMEYDGVEKQMTVTLAPINATKPKKPLLSLDTDLSPKFYKNMYIGFSASNGVLVAKQYIVGWSFRINGQAPKLDRSRLPVSTLLTVPQSGDKKRSKFFTIGLPVIIVSLAVGAISSLFSVVRRKRQFAELREDWELDYGAHRFTYKDLYIATGGFREKELLGSGGFGRVYRGVLPTSKIQIAVKRVSHESRQGMREFVAEIVSLGRLRHRNLVPLLGYCRRKEELFLVY
;
A
#
# COMPACT_ATOMS: atom_id res chain seq x y z
N MET A 1 7.92 -42.06 89.80
CA MET A 1 8.38 -40.94 88.95
C MET A 1 9.00 -41.56 87.71
N ALA A 2 8.23 -41.76 86.65
CA ALA A 2 8.66 -42.46 85.43
C ALA A 2 8.39 -41.53 84.24
N MET A 3 9.45 -41.13 83.56
CA MET A 3 9.42 -40.23 82.40
C MET A 3 8.79 -40.93 81.19
N SER A 4 7.85 -40.25 80.51
CA SER A 4 7.36 -40.70 79.21
C SER A 4 8.38 -40.39 78.10
N PRO A 5 8.59 -41.28 77.12
CA PRO A 5 9.48 -41.00 76.00
C PRO A 5 8.80 -40.10 74.95
N ASN A 6 9.49 -39.03 74.55
CA ASN A 6 9.11 -38.17 73.44
C ASN A 6 9.08 -38.98 72.13
N ARG A 7 7.92 -39.05 71.49
CA ARG A 7 7.78 -39.56 70.12
C ARG A 7 8.08 -38.44 69.13
N ILE A 8 9.28 -38.46 68.55
CA ILE A 8 9.63 -37.62 67.40
C ILE A 8 8.95 -38.24 66.17
N ILE A 9 7.96 -37.54 65.62
CA ILE A 9 7.32 -37.89 64.35
C ILE A 9 8.18 -37.27 63.24
N ALA A 10 8.98 -38.08 62.56
CA ALA A 10 9.66 -37.65 61.33
C ALA A 10 8.65 -37.71 60.17
N LEU A 11 8.18 -36.55 59.70
CA LEU A 11 7.47 -36.47 58.42
C LEU A 11 8.50 -36.65 57.27
N PRO A 12 8.28 -37.55 56.30
CA PRO A 12 9.11 -37.60 55.12
C PRO A 12 8.80 -36.35 54.28
N LEU A 13 9.79 -35.48 54.12
CA LEU A 13 9.77 -34.40 53.15
C LEU A 13 9.86 -35.04 51.76
N ILE A 14 8.72 -35.30 51.14
CA ILE A 14 8.66 -35.72 49.73
C ILE A 14 9.03 -34.49 48.89
N LEU A 15 10.31 -34.38 48.57
CA LEU A 15 10.81 -33.44 47.60
C LEU A 15 10.31 -33.90 46.22
N ILE A 16 9.16 -33.35 45.79
CA ILE A 16 8.69 -33.49 44.41
C ILE A 16 9.68 -32.70 43.55
N LEU A 17 10.74 -33.37 43.09
CA LEU A 17 11.53 -32.91 41.97
C LEU A 17 10.60 -32.93 40.75
N SER A 18 9.97 -31.79 40.46
CA SER A 18 9.42 -31.54 39.13
C SER A 18 10.60 -31.47 38.18
N LEU A 19 10.99 -32.61 37.62
CA LEU A 19 11.71 -32.64 36.35
C LEU A 19 10.80 -31.95 35.35
N ALA A 20 11.03 -30.66 35.11
CA ALA A 20 10.47 -29.96 33.98
C ALA A 20 11.07 -30.62 32.74
N ALA A 21 10.38 -31.63 32.21
CA ALA A 21 10.64 -32.12 30.88
C ALA A 21 10.45 -30.94 29.94
N SER A 22 11.55 -30.43 29.36
CA SER A 22 11.49 -29.59 28.17
C SER A 22 10.60 -30.32 27.17
N GLN A 23 9.44 -29.77 26.85
CA GLN A 23 8.64 -30.28 25.74
C GLN A 23 9.44 -29.98 24.46
N ASP A 24 10.27 -30.93 24.05
CA ASP A 24 11.00 -30.93 22.79
C ASP A 24 10.00 -30.96 21.64
N THR A 25 9.48 -29.78 21.30
CA THR A 25 8.49 -29.63 20.23
C THR A 25 9.19 -29.93 18.92
N SER A 26 8.72 -30.95 18.22
CA SER A 26 9.23 -31.36 16.91
C SER A 26 8.11 -31.93 16.06
N PHE A 27 8.08 -31.57 14.78
CA PHE A 27 7.14 -32.11 13.80
C PHE A 27 7.76 -32.20 12.41
N SER A 28 7.14 -33.01 11.54
CA SER A 28 7.52 -33.14 10.15
C SER A 28 6.28 -33.42 9.29
N TYR A 29 6.06 -32.57 8.29
CA TYR A 29 5.03 -32.67 7.28
C TYR A 29 5.69 -32.97 5.93
N HIS A 30 5.58 -34.22 5.49
CA HIS A 30 6.01 -34.66 4.17
C HIS A 30 4.83 -34.48 3.18
N GLY A 31 4.34 -33.25 3.06
CA GLY A 31 3.02 -32.94 2.50
C GLY A 31 1.94 -32.78 3.58
N PHE A 32 0.78 -32.26 3.18
CA PHE A 32 -0.19 -31.66 4.10
C PHE A 32 -1.58 -32.31 4.08
N ARG A 33 -1.83 -33.41 3.34
CA ARG A 33 -3.18 -34.02 3.22
C ARG A 33 -3.88 -34.30 4.56
N SER A 34 -3.09 -34.68 5.57
CA SER A 34 -3.58 -34.98 6.92
C SER A 34 -3.00 -34.02 7.96
N ALA A 35 -2.42 -32.90 7.53
CA ALA A 35 -1.85 -31.92 8.44
C ALA A 35 -2.99 -31.13 9.11
N ASN A 36 -2.90 -31.00 10.43
CA ASN A 36 -3.78 -30.11 11.18
C ASN A 36 -3.07 -28.77 11.32
N LEU A 37 -3.39 -27.82 10.44
CA LEU A 37 -2.84 -26.46 10.47
C LEU A 37 -3.97 -25.47 10.73
N SER A 38 -3.66 -24.38 11.43
CA SER A 38 -4.53 -23.22 11.51
C SER A 38 -4.37 -22.40 10.23
N LEU A 39 -5.39 -22.40 9.38
CA LEU A 39 -5.38 -21.70 8.09
C LEU A 39 -6.22 -20.42 8.18
N ASP A 40 -5.72 -19.34 7.59
CA ASP A 40 -6.43 -18.06 7.48
C ASP A 40 -6.18 -17.41 6.10
N GLY A 41 -7.09 -16.51 5.71
CA GLY A 41 -7.10 -15.89 4.38
C GLY A 41 -7.30 -16.93 3.26
N MET A 42 -6.46 -16.85 2.22
CA MET A 42 -6.51 -17.73 1.05
C MET A 42 -5.89 -19.11 1.26
N ALA A 43 -5.21 -19.31 2.39
CA ALA A 43 -4.44 -20.52 2.61
C ALA A 43 -5.35 -21.77 2.66
N LYS A 44 -4.99 -22.79 1.88
CA LYS A 44 -5.71 -24.07 1.85
C LYS A 44 -4.78 -25.23 1.53
N ILE A 45 -5.20 -26.42 1.92
CA ILE A 45 -4.54 -27.66 1.54
C ILE A 45 -5.20 -28.18 0.26
N THR A 46 -4.40 -28.40 -0.78
CA THR A 46 -4.88 -28.92 -2.06
C THR A 46 -5.16 -30.43 -1.96
N SER A 47 -5.94 -30.95 -2.90
CA SER A 47 -6.26 -32.38 -2.96
C SER A 47 -5.04 -33.27 -3.14
N ASP A 48 -3.96 -32.76 -3.75
CA ASP A 48 -2.69 -33.46 -3.91
C ASP A 48 -1.78 -33.37 -2.67
N GLY A 49 -2.11 -32.52 -1.69
CA GLY A 49 -1.40 -32.42 -0.42
C GLY A 49 -0.39 -31.29 -0.33
N LEU A 50 -0.45 -30.31 -1.22
CA LEU A 50 0.32 -29.07 -1.11
C LEU A 50 -0.40 -28.10 -0.19
N LEU A 51 0.36 -27.26 0.51
CA LEU A 51 -0.18 -26.10 1.19
C LEU A 51 -0.10 -24.91 0.22
N GLU A 52 -1.24 -24.53 -0.37
CA GLU A 52 -1.38 -23.32 -1.19
C GLU A 52 -1.59 -22.14 -0.25
N LEU A 53 -0.62 -21.23 -0.15
CA LEU A 53 -0.76 -20.01 0.65
C LEU A 53 -1.53 -18.95 -0.14
N THR A 54 -1.20 -18.77 -1.41
CA THR A 54 -1.89 -17.83 -2.31
C THR A 54 -2.10 -18.44 -3.70
N ASN A 55 -3.09 -17.91 -4.42
CA ASN A 55 -3.37 -18.23 -5.81
C ASN A 55 -3.26 -16.96 -6.69
N THR A 56 -3.78 -16.92 -7.91
CA THR A 56 -3.68 -15.73 -8.79
C THR A 56 -4.68 -14.61 -8.46
N THR A 57 -5.25 -14.58 -7.26
CA THR A 57 -6.17 -13.51 -6.82
C THR A 57 -5.36 -12.32 -6.30
N MET A 58 -5.70 -11.11 -6.74
CA MET A 58 -5.06 -9.86 -6.33
C MET A 58 -5.51 -9.42 -4.93
N PHE A 59 -4.63 -8.69 -4.23
CA PHE A 59 -4.92 -8.04 -2.94
C PHE A 59 -5.43 -8.99 -1.85
N GLN A 60 -4.81 -10.16 -1.75
CA GLN A 60 -5.15 -11.19 -0.77
C GLN A 60 -3.92 -11.60 0.03
N THR A 61 -4.18 -12.09 1.24
CA THR A 61 -3.19 -12.74 2.12
C THR A 61 -3.56 -14.21 2.30
N GLY A 62 -2.57 -15.01 2.69
CA GLY A 62 -2.78 -16.38 3.14
C GLY A 62 -1.80 -16.74 4.23
N HIS A 63 -2.33 -17.38 5.26
CA HIS A 63 -1.59 -17.70 6.47
C HIS A 63 -1.82 -19.15 6.87
N ALA A 64 -0.75 -19.83 7.28
CA ALA A 64 -0.84 -21.21 7.71
C ALA A 64 0.10 -21.46 8.89
N PHE A 65 -0.47 -21.71 10.06
CA PHE A 65 0.26 -21.84 11.31
C PHE A 65 0.17 -23.25 11.87
N TYR A 66 1.26 -23.68 12.54
CA TYR A 66 1.20 -24.82 13.43
C TYR A 66 0.13 -24.55 14.51
N PRO A 67 -0.78 -25.49 14.81
CA PRO A 67 -2.04 -25.19 15.49
C PRO A 67 -1.89 -24.89 16.98
N SER A 68 -0.72 -25.15 17.57
CA SER A 68 -0.44 -24.89 18.98
C SER A 68 0.80 -24.02 19.13
N PRO A 69 0.89 -23.16 20.14
CA PRO A 69 2.09 -22.38 20.36
C PRO A 69 3.28 -23.29 20.71
N ILE A 70 4.46 -22.89 20.26
CA ILE A 70 5.75 -23.48 20.59
C ILE A 70 6.39 -22.72 21.77
N ILE A 71 7.14 -23.42 22.60
CA ILE A 71 7.88 -22.83 23.71
C ILE A 71 9.27 -22.43 23.21
N LEU A 72 9.55 -21.13 23.15
CA LEU A 72 10.85 -20.58 22.73
C LEU A 72 11.70 -20.08 23.90
N LYS A 73 11.17 -20.02 25.13
CA LYS A 73 11.93 -19.60 26.32
C LYS A 73 11.54 -20.46 27.52
N ASN A 74 12.50 -20.79 28.38
CA ASN A 74 12.22 -21.52 29.62
C ASN A 74 11.45 -20.65 30.63
N SER A 75 11.74 -19.36 30.66
CA SER A 75 11.08 -18.35 31.51
C SER A 75 10.86 -17.05 30.72
N SER A 76 9.97 -16.18 31.21
CA SER A 76 9.63 -14.91 30.52
C SER A 76 10.86 -14.02 30.29
N ASN A 77 11.83 -14.06 31.21
CA ASN A 77 13.08 -13.29 31.15
C ASN A 77 14.28 -14.16 30.74
N GLY A 78 14.05 -15.42 30.36
CA GLY A 78 15.13 -16.32 29.94
C GLY A 78 15.65 -16.00 28.55
N ASN A 79 16.70 -16.71 28.15
CA ASN A 79 17.20 -16.68 26.78
C ASN A 79 16.26 -17.48 25.86
N ALA A 80 16.23 -17.07 24.59
CA ALA A 80 15.63 -17.87 23.53
C ALA A 80 16.35 -19.23 23.41
N LEU A 81 15.57 -20.29 23.27
CA LEU A 81 16.04 -21.64 22.96
C LEU A 81 16.55 -21.71 21.53
N SER A 82 17.51 -22.60 21.28
CA SER A 82 17.92 -22.90 19.91
C SER A 82 16.78 -23.61 19.19
N PHE A 83 16.62 -23.35 17.90
CA PHE A 83 15.63 -24.05 17.08
C PHE A 83 16.10 -24.17 15.64
N SER A 84 15.48 -25.09 14.92
CA SER A 84 15.66 -25.18 13.49
C SER A 84 14.36 -25.51 12.77
N SER A 85 14.24 -25.00 11.55
CA SER A 85 13.13 -25.20 10.64
C SER A 85 13.68 -25.49 9.25
N THR A 86 13.03 -26.37 8.51
CA THR A 86 13.28 -26.49 7.06
C THR A 86 12.00 -26.77 6.34
N PHE A 87 11.82 -26.14 5.19
CA PHE A 87 10.69 -26.37 4.31
C PHE A 87 11.10 -26.36 2.85
N VAL A 88 10.27 -27.02 2.05
CA VAL A 88 10.34 -27.01 0.59
C VAL A 88 9.20 -26.13 0.11
N PHE A 89 9.50 -25.22 -0.81
CA PHE A 89 8.52 -24.30 -1.39
C PHE A 89 8.66 -24.26 -2.91
N ALA A 90 7.63 -23.69 -3.55
CA ALA A 90 7.67 -23.32 -4.95
C ALA A 90 6.77 -22.11 -5.19
N ILE A 91 7.26 -21.14 -5.97
CA ILE A 91 6.49 -19.98 -6.40
C ILE A 91 6.27 -20.07 -7.91
N ILE A 92 5.02 -20.24 -8.31
CA ILE A 92 4.62 -20.40 -9.71
C ILE A 92 4.14 -19.05 -10.24
N PRO A 93 4.74 -18.52 -11.33
CA PRO A 93 4.26 -17.28 -11.93
C PRO A 93 2.83 -17.43 -12.44
N ASN A 94 2.08 -16.33 -12.45
CA ASN A 94 0.83 -16.26 -13.20
C ASN A 94 1.11 -16.39 -14.71
N PRO A 95 0.61 -17.44 -15.40
CA PRO A 95 0.88 -17.66 -16.83
C PRO A 95 0.30 -16.57 -17.74
N ASP A 96 -0.70 -15.82 -17.24
CA ASP A 96 -1.37 -14.75 -17.99
C ASP A 96 -0.69 -13.39 -17.79
N SER A 97 0.31 -13.30 -16.91
CA SER A 97 1.09 -12.08 -16.67
C SER A 97 2.46 -12.16 -17.34
N PRO A 98 2.85 -11.15 -18.14
CA PRO A 98 4.21 -11.06 -18.69
C PRO A 98 5.25 -10.67 -17.63
N ILE A 99 4.81 -10.19 -16.47
CA ILE A 99 5.66 -9.82 -15.34
C ILE A 99 5.53 -10.90 -14.27
N ARG A 100 6.67 -11.49 -13.88
CA ARG A 100 6.77 -12.46 -12.80
C ARG A 100 6.86 -11.70 -11.47
N GLY A 101 6.12 -12.15 -10.46
CA GLY A 101 6.18 -11.59 -9.11
C GLY A 101 4.84 -11.69 -8.39
N GLY A 102 4.87 -11.41 -7.09
CA GLY A 102 3.69 -11.20 -6.26
C GLY A 102 3.64 -12.11 -5.04
N ASP A 103 3.78 -11.55 -3.84
CA ASP A 103 4.88 -10.64 -3.47
C ASP A 103 5.99 -11.42 -2.75
N GLY A 104 5.64 -12.46 -2.00
CA GLY A 104 6.61 -13.37 -1.42
C GLY A 104 6.00 -14.27 -0.36
N ILE A 105 6.81 -15.20 0.13
CA ILE A 105 6.50 -16.10 1.24
C ILE A 105 7.37 -15.70 2.43
N ALA A 106 6.82 -15.70 3.64
CA ALA A 106 7.60 -15.58 4.87
C ALA A 106 7.34 -16.78 5.80
N LEU A 107 8.40 -17.41 6.31
CA LEU A 107 8.28 -18.20 7.54
C LEU A 107 8.33 -17.23 8.72
N VAL A 108 7.34 -17.29 9.60
CA VAL A 108 7.13 -16.29 10.63
C VAL A 108 7.01 -16.95 12.01
N ILE A 109 7.66 -16.33 13.00
CA ILE A 109 7.47 -16.58 14.42
C ILE A 109 6.84 -15.33 15.04
N ALA A 110 5.65 -15.46 15.63
CA ALA A 110 4.86 -14.32 16.11
C ALA A 110 4.06 -14.65 17.39
N PRO A 111 3.59 -13.64 18.15
CA PRO A 111 2.83 -13.87 19.38
C PRO A 111 1.44 -14.48 19.16
N THR A 112 0.89 -14.34 17.96
CA THR A 112 -0.46 -14.80 17.58
C THR A 112 -0.43 -15.46 16.21
N SER A 113 -1.27 -16.48 16.00
CA SER A 113 -1.52 -17.06 14.68
C SER A 113 -2.38 -16.14 13.81
N GLY A 114 -2.23 -16.20 12.49
CA GLY A 114 -3.04 -15.44 11.53
C GLY A 114 -2.62 -13.98 11.33
N LEU A 115 -1.72 -13.45 12.17
CA LEU A 115 -1.13 -12.11 12.03
C LEU A 115 -2.18 -11.00 11.83
N PRO A 116 -3.05 -10.76 12.84
CA PRO A 116 -4.10 -9.76 12.72
C PRO A 116 -3.52 -8.38 12.41
N GLY A 117 -4.01 -7.78 11.32
CA GLY A 117 -3.50 -6.51 10.80
C GLY A 117 -2.43 -6.67 9.73
N GLY A 118 -2.00 -7.86 9.35
CA GLY A 118 -1.19 -8.08 8.16
C GLY A 118 -1.93 -7.65 6.88
N SER A 119 -1.29 -6.82 6.06
CA SER A 119 -1.84 -6.34 4.79
C SER A 119 -1.33 -7.17 3.61
N PHE A 120 -2.04 -7.10 2.49
CA PHE A 120 -1.66 -7.76 1.24
C PHE A 120 -0.49 -7.06 0.54
N GLY A 121 -0.09 -7.57 -0.62
CA GLY A 121 0.92 -6.91 -1.44
C GLY A 121 2.33 -7.08 -0.87
N HIS A 122 3.13 -6.03 -1.00
CA HIS A 122 4.48 -5.92 -0.47
C HIS A 122 4.59 -6.05 1.06
N ASN A 123 3.47 -6.13 1.79
CA ASN A 123 3.51 -6.32 3.24
C ASN A 123 3.59 -7.80 3.67
N LEU A 124 3.64 -8.74 2.72
CA LEU A 124 3.76 -10.19 2.91
C LEU A 124 2.69 -10.82 3.83
N GLY A 125 1.60 -10.11 4.13
CA GLY A 125 0.65 -10.51 5.18
C GLY A 125 1.19 -10.40 6.60
N LEU A 126 2.34 -9.75 6.82
CA LEU A 126 3.01 -9.64 8.12
C LEU A 126 2.60 -8.38 8.89
N PHE A 127 2.60 -7.25 8.20
CA PHE A 127 2.43 -5.92 8.80
C PHE A 127 1.46 -5.06 7.97
N ASN A 128 1.16 -3.87 8.48
CA ASN A 128 0.46 -2.81 7.75
C ASN A 128 1.15 -1.47 8.01
N TYR A 129 0.64 -0.42 7.39
CA TYR A 129 1.17 0.94 7.53
C TYR A 129 1.27 1.45 8.98
N THR A 130 0.43 0.97 9.90
CA THR A 130 0.40 1.42 11.30
C THR A 130 1.32 0.64 12.23
N ASN A 131 1.71 -0.60 11.89
CA ASN A 131 2.54 -1.44 12.75
C ASN A 131 3.89 -1.81 12.15
N ASN A 132 4.16 -1.53 10.86
CA ASN A 132 5.46 -1.80 10.25
C ASN A 132 6.59 -1.09 11.02
N GLY A 133 7.58 -1.86 11.48
CA GLY A 133 8.72 -1.36 12.26
C GLY A 133 8.43 -1.13 13.75
N ASN A 134 7.22 -1.44 14.24
CA ASN A 134 6.89 -1.26 15.65
C ASN A 134 7.64 -2.30 16.52
N PRO A 135 8.49 -1.86 17.46
CA PRO A 135 9.29 -2.78 18.28
C PRO A 135 8.45 -3.72 19.17
N SER A 136 7.18 -3.38 19.41
CA SER A 136 6.22 -4.17 20.20
C SER A 136 5.53 -5.29 19.40
N ASN A 137 5.86 -5.47 18.12
CA ASN A 137 5.28 -6.53 17.30
C ASN A 137 5.71 -7.93 17.78
N HIS A 138 6.95 -8.07 18.26
CA HIS A 138 7.56 -9.36 18.63
C HIS A 138 7.51 -10.39 17.49
N VAL A 139 7.73 -9.94 16.26
CA VAL A 139 7.71 -10.77 15.05
C VAL A 139 9.12 -10.92 14.52
N VAL A 140 9.52 -12.16 14.23
CA VAL A 140 10.71 -12.48 13.44
C VAL A 140 10.26 -13.29 12.23
N ALA A 141 10.65 -12.86 11.04
CA ALA A 141 10.31 -13.54 9.80
C ALA A 141 11.56 -13.75 8.93
N ILE A 142 11.49 -14.78 8.10
CA ILE A 142 12.45 -15.01 7.03
C ILE A 142 11.66 -14.98 5.74
N GLU A 143 11.86 -13.91 4.98
CA GLU A 143 11.12 -13.63 3.75
C GLU A 143 11.84 -14.17 2.52
N LEU A 144 11.03 -14.53 1.54
CA LEU A 144 11.39 -14.90 0.19
C LEU A 144 10.69 -13.89 -0.73
N ASP A 145 11.32 -12.73 -0.91
CA ASP A 145 10.71 -11.59 -1.60
C ASP A 145 10.99 -11.64 -3.11
N THR A 146 9.90 -11.47 -3.86
CA THR A 146 9.84 -11.56 -5.32
C THR A 146 9.56 -10.21 -5.99
N PHE A 147 9.51 -9.14 -5.21
CA PHE A 147 9.31 -7.79 -5.66
C PHE A 147 10.37 -6.87 -5.04
N LYS A 148 10.55 -5.69 -5.64
CA LYS A 148 11.49 -4.69 -5.12
C LYS A 148 10.70 -3.47 -4.70
N ASN A 149 10.64 -3.24 -3.41
CA ASN A 149 10.05 -2.09 -2.75
C ASN A 149 11.16 -1.13 -2.28
N PRO A 150 11.38 0.00 -2.98
CA PRO A 150 12.34 1.00 -2.54
C PRO A 150 12.07 1.54 -1.14
N GLU A 151 10.80 1.56 -0.72
CA GLU A 151 10.36 1.98 0.62
C GLU A 151 10.80 1.04 1.75
N PHE A 152 11.16 -0.22 1.44
CA PHE A 152 11.67 -1.19 2.40
C PHE A 152 13.17 -1.44 2.26
N GLU A 153 13.84 -0.68 1.38
CA GLU A 153 15.27 -0.79 1.08
C GLU A 153 15.69 -2.12 0.42
N ASP A 154 14.76 -2.74 -0.30
CA ASP A 154 15.00 -4.00 -1.00
C ASP A 154 16.19 -3.92 -1.96
N ILE A 155 17.07 -4.90 -1.86
CA ILE A 155 18.28 -4.96 -2.67
C ILE A 155 17.95 -5.23 -4.15
N ASN A 156 16.99 -6.11 -4.41
CA ASN A 156 16.51 -6.50 -5.73
C ASN A 156 15.11 -7.12 -5.62
N ASN A 157 14.56 -7.65 -6.72
CA ASN A 157 13.23 -8.29 -6.77
C ASN A 157 13.28 -9.82 -6.62
N ASN A 158 14.36 -10.36 -6.05
CA ASN A 158 14.62 -11.79 -5.90
C ASN A 158 15.64 -12.00 -4.78
N HIS A 159 15.19 -11.87 -3.54
CA HIS A 159 16.06 -11.94 -2.36
C HIS A 159 15.45 -12.74 -1.22
N VAL A 160 16.33 -13.10 -0.28
CA VAL A 160 15.97 -13.65 1.03
C VAL A 160 16.33 -12.61 2.08
N GLY A 161 15.43 -12.34 3.01
CA GLY A 161 15.59 -11.36 4.10
C GLY A 161 15.34 -12.00 5.47
N ILE A 162 16.01 -11.47 6.50
CA ILE A 162 15.65 -11.72 7.91
C ILE A 162 15.06 -10.44 8.47
N ASP A 163 13.80 -10.50 8.87
CA ASP A 163 13.02 -9.36 9.29
C ASP A 163 12.72 -9.44 10.79
N ILE A 164 12.94 -8.33 11.49
CA ILE A 164 12.59 -8.19 12.90
C ILE A 164 11.66 -7.00 13.06
N ASN A 165 10.39 -7.29 13.38
CA ASN A 165 9.34 -6.31 13.65
C ASN A 165 8.95 -5.35 12.51
N GLY A 166 9.52 -5.46 11.32
CA GLY A 166 9.15 -4.65 10.15
C GLY A 166 9.68 -5.26 8.85
N LEU A 167 9.30 -4.66 7.72
CA LEU A 167 9.58 -5.15 6.35
C LEU A 167 10.95 -4.74 5.81
N THR A 168 11.64 -3.81 6.45
CA THR A 168 13.04 -3.55 6.12
C THR A 168 13.89 -4.62 6.80
N SER A 169 14.43 -5.56 6.01
CA SER A 169 15.23 -6.65 6.56
C SER A 169 16.44 -6.15 7.34
N ASN A 170 16.77 -6.83 8.43
CA ASN A 170 18.00 -6.62 9.17
C ASN A 170 19.24 -7.05 8.39
N ILE A 171 19.09 -8.09 7.57
CA ILE A 171 20.06 -8.52 6.57
C ILE A 171 19.30 -9.19 5.41
N SER A 172 19.75 -8.96 4.18
CA SER A 172 19.21 -9.61 3.00
C SER A 172 20.33 -9.96 2.01
N ALA A 173 20.06 -10.94 1.14
CA ALA A 173 20.98 -11.36 0.09
C ALA A 173 20.19 -11.80 -1.16
N PRO A 174 20.74 -11.60 -2.37
CA PRO A 174 20.17 -12.16 -3.59
C PRO A 174 20.03 -13.68 -3.48
N VAL A 175 19.03 -14.27 -4.14
CA VAL A 175 18.82 -15.72 -4.06
C VAL A 175 19.92 -16.46 -4.82
N GLU A 176 20.87 -16.99 -4.05
CA GLU A 176 22.03 -17.74 -4.51
C GLU A 176 22.29 -18.94 -3.60
N TYR A 177 22.97 -19.95 -4.13
CA TYR A 177 23.48 -21.06 -3.31
C TYR A 177 24.91 -21.43 -3.71
N TYR A 178 25.70 -21.90 -2.74
CA TYR A 178 27.10 -22.25 -2.94
C TYR A 178 27.25 -23.77 -3.06
N ILE A 179 27.68 -24.25 -4.23
CA ILE A 179 27.85 -25.69 -4.50
C ILE A 179 29.13 -26.22 -3.84
N ASP A 180 30.19 -25.41 -3.81
CA ASP A 180 31.48 -25.77 -3.25
C ASP A 180 32.06 -24.60 -2.46
N ASP A 181 32.44 -24.85 -1.20
CA ASP A 181 32.90 -23.84 -0.24
C ASP A 181 34.16 -23.10 -0.74
N ASN A 182 34.96 -23.77 -1.58
CA ASN A 182 36.23 -23.26 -2.09
C ASN A 182 36.10 -22.38 -3.34
N SER A 183 34.99 -22.51 -4.09
CA SER A 183 34.85 -21.85 -5.38
C SER A 183 34.53 -20.35 -5.25
N GLY A 184 33.90 -19.94 -4.14
CA GLY A 184 33.44 -18.57 -3.93
C GLY A 184 32.33 -18.11 -4.89
N VAL A 185 31.98 -18.90 -5.91
CA VAL A 185 30.99 -18.57 -6.94
C VAL A 185 29.63 -19.12 -6.51
N GLY A 186 28.72 -18.22 -6.14
CA GLY A 186 27.31 -18.54 -5.93
C GLY A 186 26.62 -18.86 -7.26
N SER A 187 25.75 -19.86 -7.26
CA SER A 187 24.84 -20.12 -8.37
C SER A 187 23.52 -19.39 -8.11
N SER A 188 23.19 -18.43 -8.96
CA SER A 188 21.95 -17.66 -8.86
C SER A 188 20.72 -18.52 -9.16
N LEU A 189 19.65 -18.27 -8.42
CA LEU A 189 18.36 -18.94 -8.55
C LEU A 189 17.25 -17.91 -8.62
N GLU A 190 16.16 -18.23 -9.31
CA GLU A 190 14.97 -17.41 -9.40
C GLU A 190 13.87 -18.00 -8.51
N LEU A 191 13.39 -17.23 -7.53
CA LEU A 191 12.28 -17.63 -6.67
C LEU A 191 11.02 -17.95 -7.50
N VAL A 192 10.71 -17.08 -8.48
CA VAL A 192 9.53 -17.20 -9.34
C VAL A 192 9.82 -17.99 -10.61
N GLY A 193 10.09 -19.28 -10.44
CA GLY A 193 10.36 -20.21 -11.53
C GLY A 193 9.48 -21.45 -11.57
N GLY A 194 8.70 -21.70 -10.51
CA GLY A 194 8.00 -22.97 -10.27
C GLY A 194 8.91 -24.13 -9.85
N HIS A 195 10.23 -23.93 -9.85
CA HIS A 195 11.18 -24.92 -9.34
C HIS A 195 11.06 -25.05 -7.82
N GLN A 196 11.13 -26.29 -7.34
CA GLN A 196 11.13 -26.55 -5.90
C GLN A 196 12.50 -26.22 -5.31
N MET A 197 12.50 -25.43 -4.24
CA MET A 197 13.67 -25.06 -3.47
C MET A 197 13.47 -25.46 -2.01
N GLN A 198 14.55 -25.78 -1.34
CA GLN A 198 14.57 -26.07 0.09
C GLN A 198 15.35 -24.98 0.81
N ILE A 199 14.79 -24.53 1.94
CA ILE A 199 15.41 -23.57 2.82
C ILE A 199 15.57 -24.18 4.22
N TRP A 200 16.66 -23.84 4.88
CA TRP A 200 17.00 -24.21 6.25
C TRP A 200 17.23 -22.96 7.06
N MET A 201 16.64 -22.92 8.24
CA MET A 201 16.67 -21.80 9.16
C MET A 201 17.07 -22.33 10.52
N GLU A 202 18.16 -21.84 11.07
CA GLU A 202 18.75 -22.35 12.30
C GLU A 202 19.13 -21.17 13.20
N TYR A 203 18.51 -21.12 14.38
CA TYR A 203 18.88 -20.18 15.43
C TYR A 203 19.64 -20.89 16.52
N ASP A 204 20.87 -20.45 16.79
CA ASP A 204 21.64 -20.84 17.95
C ASP A 204 21.38 -19.84 19.10
N GLY A 205 20.66 -20.29 20.12
CA GLY A 205 20.33 -19.48 21.29
C GLY A 205 21.50 -19.25 22.26
N VAL A 206 22.61 -19.99 22.11
CA VAL A 206 23.85 -19.82 22.86
C VAL A 206 24.73 -18.78 22.17
N GLU A 207 25.02 -19.00 20.88
CA GLU A 207 25.87 -18.11 20.08
C GLU A 207 25.14 -16.84 19.61
N LYS A 208 23.82 -16.77 19.80
CA LYS A 208 22.96 -15.65 19.38
C LYS A 208 23.02 -15.37 17.89
N GLN A 209 23.02 -16.45 17.10
CA GLN A 209 23.17 -16.37 15.65
C GLN A 209 22.00 -17.04 14.95
N MET A 210 21.42 -16.35 13.97
CA MET A 210 20.44 -16.88 13.03
C MET A 210 21.10 -17.11 11.68
N THR A 211 21.01 -18.33 11.15
CA THR A 211 21.51 -18.66 9.82
C THR A 211 20.39 -19.11 8.90
N VAL A 212 20.49 -18.72 7.64
CA VAL A 212 19.56 -19.12 6.58
C VAL A 212 20.36 -19.70 5.43
N THR A 213 20.01 -20.90 4.99
CA THR A 213 20.62 -21.57 3.85
C THR A 213 19.53 -21.95 2.85
N LEU A 214 19.77 -21.78 1.55
CA LEU A 214 18.82 -22.12 0.49
C LEU A 214 19.53 -22.92 -0.60
N ALA A 215 18.84 -23.88 -1.22
CA ALA A 215 19.31 -24.59 -2.39
C ALA A 215 18.15 -25.20 -3.20
N PRO A 216 18.36 -25.59 -4.47
CA PRO A 216 17.38 -26.39 -5.21
C PRO A 216 17.10 -27.70 -4.48
N ILE A 217 15.88 -28.23 -4.58
CA ILE A 217 15.48 -29.41 -3.80
C ILE A 217 16.39 -30.63 -4.03
N ASN A 218 16.99 -30.77 -5.21
CA ASN A 218 17.84 -31.92 -5.54
C ASN A 218 19.28 -31.78 -5.03
N ALA A 219 19.71 -30.57 -4.65
CA ALA A 219 21.03 -30.32 -4.11
C ALA A 219 21.13 -30.78 -2.64
N THR A 220 22.35 -30.96 -2.16
CA THR A 220 22.64 -31.10 -0.73
C THR A 220 22.58 -29.72 -0.07
N LYS A 221 22.23 -29.64 1.22
CA LYS A 221 22.31 -28.40 1.99
C LYS A 221 23.74 -27.83 1.90
N PRO A 222 23.93 -26.60 1.38
CA PRO A 222 25.23 -25.92 1.40
C PRO A 222 25.78 -25.80 2.82
N LYS A 223 27.10 -25.88 2.98
CA LYS A 223 27.75 -25.65 4.27
C LYS A 223 27.84 -24.17 4.61
N LYS A 224 28.15 -23.33 3.61
CA LYS A 224 28.09 -21.88 3.74
C LYS A 224 26.62 -21.39 3.72
N PRO A 225 26.14 -20.72 4.77
CA PRO A 225 24.80 -20.15 4.76
C PRO A 225 24.71 -18.96 3.79
N LEU A 226 23.50 -18.70 3.30
CA LEU A 226 23.20 -17.51 2.50
C LEU A 226 23.19 -16.24 3.37
N LEU A 227 22.58 -16.33 4.56
CA LEU A 227 22.54 -15.26 5.55
C LEU A 227 23.05 -15.77 6.89
N SER A 228 23.77 -14.90 7.60
CA SER A 228 24.17 -15.09 9.00
C SER A 228 23.97 -13.77 9.73
N LEU A 229 23.08 -13.76 10.72
CA LEU A 229 22.77 -12.60 11.55
C LEU A 229 23.15 -12.88 13.00
N ASP A 230 24.16 -12.17 13.48
CA ASP A 230 24.60 -12.21 14.89
C ASP A 230 23.75 -11.23 15.69
N THR A 231 22.65 -11.71 16.26
CA THR A 231 21.71 -10.89 17.05
C THR A 231 20.97 -11.76 18.06
N ASP A 232 20.93 -11.29 19.32
CA ASP A 232 20.13 -11.94 20.35
C ASP A 232 18.62 -11.70 20.08
N LEU A 233 17.92 -12.77 19.71
CA LEU A 233 16.47 -12.77 19.47
C LEU A 233 15.65 -12.94 20.76
N SER A 234 16.29 -13.18 21.92
CA SER A 234 15.61 -13.34 23.21
C SER A 234 14.66 -12.18 23.58
N PRO A 235 14.97 -10.91 23.28
CA PRO A 235 14.05 -9.79 23.52
C PRO A 235 12.86 -9.74 22.55
N LYS A 236 12.95 -10.44 21.40
CA LYS A 236 11.91 -10.47 20.36
C LYS A 236 10.88 -11.55 20.61
N PHE A 237 11.20 -12.57 21.41
CA PHE A 237 10.29 -13.67 21.70
C PHE A 237 9.65 -13.58 23.09
N TYR A 238 8.36 -13.89 23.14
CA TYR A 238 7.72 -14.34 24.37
C TYR A 238 8.02 -15.82 24.62
N LYS A 239 7.61 -16.31 25.80
CA LYS A 239 7.78 -17.72 26.16
C LYS A 239 7.06 -18.66 25.17
N ASN A 240 5.80 -18.33 24.86
CA ASN A 240 4.97 -19.07 23.93
C ASN A 240 4.81 -18.22 22.67
N MET A 241 5.13 -18.78 21.51
CA MET A 241 5.02 -18.13 20.21
C MET A 241 4.35 -19.08 19.22
N TYR A 242 3.78 -18.55 18.15
CA TYR A 242 3.30 -19.34 17.02
C TYR A 242 4.33 -19.32 15.91
N ILE A 243 4.43 -20.43 15.17
CA ILE A 243 5.25 -20.53 13.97
C ILE A 243 4.38 -20.96 12.79
N GLY A 244 4.61 -20.35 11.64
CA GLY A 244 3.83 -20.62 10.44
C GLY A 244 4.37 -19.90 9.24
N PHE A 245 3.52 -19.82 8.22
CA PHE A 245 3.79 -19.13 6.97
C PHE A 245 2.82 -17.98 6.78
N SER A 246 3.33 -16.91 6.18
CA SER A 246 2.56 -15.78 5.67
C SER A 246 2.91 -15.57 4.21
N ALA A 247 1.95 -15.13 3.43
CA ALA A 247 2.10 -14.86 2.02
C ALA A 247 1.04 -13.85 1.59
N SER A 248 1.34 -13.08 0.55
CA SER A 248 0.36 -12.21 -0.06
C SER A 248 0.61 -11.97 -1.53
N ASN A 249 -0.42 -11.42 -2.18
CA ASN A 249 -0.36 -10.89 -3.51
C ASN A 249 -0.91 -9.46 -3.54
N GLY A 250 -0.26 -8.59 -4.31
CA GLY A 250 -0.72 -7.26 -4.66
C GLY A 250 -1.31 -7.24 -6.06
N VAL A 251 -0.80 -6.34 -6.88
CA VAL A 251 -1.14 -6.21 -8.31
C VAL A 251 -0.46 -7.31 -9.13
N LEU A 252 0.80 -7.60 -8.82
CA LEU A 252 1.48 -8.77 -9.32
C LEU A 252 1.08 -9.96 -8.45
N VAL A 253 0.87 -11.11 -9.09
CA VAL A 253 0.33 -12.30 -8.42
C VAL A 253 1.13 -13.53 -8.81
N ALA A 254 1.42 -14.37 -7.82
CA ALA A 254 1.96 -15.71 -8.02
C ALA A 254 1.17 -16.72 -7.19
N LYS A 255 1.27 -17.99 -7.56
CA LYS A 255 0.80 -19.09 -6.72
C LYS A 255 1.95 -19.52 -5.82
N GLN A 256 1.75 -19.50 -4.51
CA GLN A 256 2.81 -19.73 -3.55
C GLN A 256 2.50 -20.98 -2.74
N TYR A 257 3.38 -21.98 -2.83
CA TYR A 257 3.16 -23.29 -2.23
C TYR A 257 4.26 -23.64 -1.23
N ILE A 258 3.85 -24.27 -0.13
CA ILE A 258 4.72 -25.10 0.71
C ILE A 258 4.45 -26.57 0.38
N VAL A 259 5.51 -27.31 0.11
CA VAL A 259 5.47 -28.72 -0.32
C VAL A 259 5.69 -29.65 0.87
N GLY A 260 6.56 -29.27 1.79
CA GLY A 260 6.81 -29.97 3.04
C GLY A 260 7.49 -29.07 4.05
N TRP A 261 7.35 -29.35 5.34
CA TRP A 261 7.83 -28.50 6.42
C TRP A 261 8.16 -29.31 7.67
N SER A 262 9.27 -29.00 8.32
CA SER A 262 9.68 -29.63 9.56
C SER A 262 10.29 -28.60 10.50
N PHE A 263 10.19 -28.88 11.80
CA PHE A 263 10.66 -28.00 12.86
C PHE A 263 11.13 -28.79 14.07
N ARG A 264 12.07 -28.22 14.82
CA ARG A 264 12.54 -28.75 16.10
C ARG A 264 13.09 -27.66 17.02
N ILE A 265 12.70 -27.71 18.30
CA ILE A 265 13.38 -27.01 19.40
C ILE A 265 14.59 -27.81 19.86
N ASN A 266 15.69 -27.13 20.19
CA ASN A 266 16.93 -27.70 20.74
C ASN A 266 17.49 -28.87 19.93
N GLY A 267 17.60 -28.70 18.62
CA GLY A 267 18.20 -29.68 17.75
C GLY A 267 17.92 -29.40 16.29
N GLN A 268 18.31 -30.34 15.44
CA GLN A 268 18.12 -30.25 13.99
C GLN A 268 16.72 -30.76 13.59
N ALA A 269 16.04 -30.01 12.73
CA ALA A 269 14.73 -30.35 12.20
C ALA A 269 14.80 -31.68 11.45
N PRO A 270 13.81 -32.57 11.61
CA PRO A 270 13.78 -33.84 10.89
C PRO A 270 13.92 -33.64 9.38
N LYS A 271 14.76 -34.45 8.73
CA LYS A 271 14.94 -34.35 7.28
C LYS A 271 13.62 -34.66 6.56
N LEU A 272 13.29 -33.84 5.57
CA LEU A 272 12.17 -34.10 4.68
C LEU A 272 12.50 -35.24 3.71
N ASP A 273 11.78 -36.35 3.83
CA ASP A 273 11.83 -37.47 2.89
C ASP A 273 11.24 -37.07 1.54
N ARG A 274 12.13 -36.90 0.55
CA ARG A 274 11.79 -36.47 -0.82
C ARG A 274 10.84 -37.43 -1.52
N SER A 275 10.89 -38.73 -1.22
CA SER A 275 10.04 -39.74 -1.85
C SER A 275 8.56 -39.62 -1.42
N ARG A 276 8.32 -38.96 -0.28
CA ARG A 276 6.98 -38.75 0.30
C ARG A 276 6.41 -37.37 0.01
N LEU A 277 7.22 -36.45 -0.52
CA LEU A 277 6.74 -35.12 -0.86
C LEU A 277 5.73 -35.19 -2.02
N PRO A 278 4.68 -34.36 -2.01
CA PRO A 278 3.75 -34.29 -3.13
C PRO A 278 4.47 -33.94 -4.43
N VAL A 279 4.34 -34.81 -5.43
CA VAL A 279 4.78 -34.54 -6.80
C VAL A 279 3.56 -34.02 -7.56
N SER A 280 3.51 -32.71 -7.81
CA SER A 280 2.41 -32.11 -8.55
C SER A 280 2.86 -31.74 -9.96
N THR A 281 2.10 -32.19 -10.97
CA THR A 281 2.23 -31.73 -12.36
C THR A 281 1.99 -30.23 -12.51
N LEU A 282 1.33 -29.59 -11.53
CA LEU A 282 1.15 -28.14 -11.48
C LEU A 282 2.47 -27.38 -11.27
N LEU A 283 3.46 -28.00 -10.62
CA LEU A 283 4.79 -27.42 -10.39
C LEU A 283 5.71 -27.54 -11.60
N THR A 284 5.31 -28.31 -12.61
CA THR A 284 6.01 -28.40 -13.87
C THR A 284 5.61 -27.21 -14.73
N VAL A 285 6.34 -26.09 -14.60
CA VAL A 285 6.17 -24.97 -15.52
C VAL A 285 6.55 -25.46 -16.91
N PRO A 286 5.64 -25.46 -17.91
CA PRO A 286 6.05 -25.62 -19.29
C PRO A 286 7.04 -24.51 -19.56
N GLN A 287 8.25 -24.84 -20.04
CA GLN A 287 9.20 -23.82 -20.49
C GLN A 287 8.43 -22.89 -21.43
N SER A 288 8.29 -21.64 -20.99
CA SER A 288 7.58 -20.62 -21.75
C SER A 288 8.29 -20.50 -23.09
N GLY A 289 7.70 -21.04 -24.16
CA GLY A 289 7.98 -20.55 -25.49
C GLY A 289 7.81 -19.04 -25.48
N ASP A 290 8.70 -18.32 -26.17
CA ASP A 290 8.76 -16.86 -26.24
C ASP A 290 7.38 -16.24 -26.51
N LYS A 291 6.63 -15.95 -25.44
CA LYS A 291 5.39 -15.18 -25.55
C LYS A 291 5.78 -13.72 -25.53
N LYS A 292 5.70 -13.11 -26.71
CA LYS A 292 5.95 -11.69 -26.99
C LYS A 292 5.43 -10.83 -25.83
N ARG A 293 6.35 -10.10 -25.20
CA ARG A 293 6.07 -9.01 -24.24
C ARG A 293 4.81 -8.25 -24.69
N SER A 294 3.78 -8.23 -23.87
CA SER A 294 2.59 -7.42 -24.14
C SER A 294 3.02 -5.95 -24.25
N LYS A 295 2.88 -5.38 -25.44
CA LYS A 295 3.21 -3.97 -25.73
C LYS A 295 2.39 -2.99 -24.87
N PHE A 296 1.37 -3.47 -24.15
CA PHE A 296 0.54 -2.66 -23.28
C PHE A 296 1.32 -1.99 -22.14
N PHE A 297 2.26 -2.68 -21.50
CA PHE A 297 3.01 -2.07 -20.39
C PHE A 297 4.16 -1.18 -20.88
N THR A 298 4.71 -1.44 -22.07
CA THR A 298 5.75 -0.61 -22.68
C THR A 298 5.19 0.64 -23.38
N ILE A 299 3.97 0.58 -23.92
CA ILE A 299 3.36 1.66 -24.71
C ILE A 299 2.10 2.21 -24.04
N GLY A 300 1.21 1.34 -23.56
CA GLY A 300 -0.08 1.73 -22.98
C GLY A 300 0.04 2.51 -21.66
N LEU A 301 0.89 2.07 -20.73
CA LEU A 301 1.06 2.77 -19.43
C LEU A 301 1.65 4.19 -19.60
N PRO A 302 2.72 4.42 -20.39
CA PRO A 302 3.17 5.77 -20.72
C PRO A 302 2.08 6.61 -21.41
N VAL A 303 1.31 6.02 -22.33
CA VAL A 303 0.23 6.74 -23.03
C VAL A 303 -0.87 7.18 -22.06
N ILE A 304 -1.23 6.37 -21.07
CA ILE A 304 -2.22 6.75 -20.04
C ILE A 304 -1.69 7.91 -19.18
N ILE A 305 -0.44 7.83 -18.73
CA ILE A 305 0.18 8.89 -17.91
C ILE A 305 0.24 10.21 -18.70
N VAL A 306 0.68 10.16 -19.96
CA VAL A 306 0.72 11.33 -20.85
C VAL A 306 -0.68 11.89 -21.09
N SER A 307 -1.68 11.02 -21.31
CA SER A 307 -3.06 11.44 -21.53
C SER A 307 -3.65 12.15 -20.30
N LEU A 308 -3.38 11.64 -19.10
CA LEU A 308 -3.79 12.26 -17.83
C LEU A 308 -3.10 13.60 -17.60
N ALA A 309 -1.79 13.71 -17.89
CA ALA A 309 -1.05 14.95 -17.79
C ALA A 309 -1.59 16.02 -18.77
N VAL A 310 -1.86 15.64 -20.02
CA VAL A 310 -2.46 16.54 -21.03
C VAL A 310 -3.86 16.99 -20.60
N GLY A 311 -4.67 16.09 -20.04
CA GLY A 311 -5.99 16.42 -19.48
C GLY A 311 -5.91 17.44 -18.34
N ALA A 312 -4.98 17.26 -17.40
CA ALA A 312 -4.76 18.20 -16.30
C ALA A 312 -4.30 19.58 -16.79
N ILE A 313 -3.36 19.63 -17.74
CA ILE A 313 -2.86 20.87 -18.34
C ILE A 313 -3.99 21.59 -19.11
N SER A 314 -4.81 20.85 -19.87
CA SER A 314 -5.93 21.40 -20.63
C SER A 314 -7.02 21.98 -19.72
N SER A 315 -7.30 21.29 -18.61
CA SER A 315 -8.22 21.76 -17.58
C SER A 315 -7.70 23.04 -16.91
N LEU A 316 -6.42 23.06 -16.50
CA LEU A 316 -5.78 24.24 -15.93
C LEU A 316 -5.82 25.42 -16.91
N PHE A 317 -5.47 25.18 -18.18
CA PHE A 317 -5.54 26.20 -19.23
C PHE A 317 -6.96 26.73 -19.43
N SER A 318 -7.96 25.85 -19.43
CA SER A 318 -9.38 26.22 -19.55
C SER A 318 -9.83 27.06 -18.36
N VAL A 319 -9.43 26.72 -17.14
CA VAL A 319 -9.71 27.49 -15.92
C VAL A 319 -9.04 28.86 -15.95
N VAL A 320 -7.76 28.94 -16.36
CA VAL A 320 -7.02 30.20 -16.48
C VAL A 320 -7.63 31.08 -17.59
N ARG A 321 -7.98 30.50 -18.74
CA ARG A 321 -8.65 31.21 -19.84
C ARG A 321 -10.01 31.74 -19.40
N ARG A 322 -10.78 30.94 -18.66
CA ARG A 322 -12.05 31.36 -18.07
C ARG A 322 -11.84 32.50 -17.08
N LYS A 323 -10.86 32.42 -16.17
CA LYS A 323 -10.50 33.51 -15.23
C LYS A 323 -10.07 34.78 -15.96
N ARG A 324 -9.25 34.69 -17.01
CA ARG A 324 -8.83 35.83 -17.84
C ARG A 324 -9.98 36.47 -18.61
N GLN A 325 -10.96 35.68 -19.08
CA GLN A 325 -12.17 36.21 -19.72
C GLN A 325 -13.08 36.99 -18.76
N PHE A 326 -12.96 36.75 -17.45
CA PHE A 326 -13.68 37.48 -16.39
C PHE A 326 -12.80 38.48 -15.64
N ALA A 327 -11.56 38.69 -16.05
CA ALA A 327 -10.69 39.71 -15.48
C ALA A 327 -11.07 41.07 -16.07
N GLU A 328 -11.78 41.89 -15.28
CA GLU A 328 -12.12 43.26 -15.66
C GLU A 328 -10.92 44.17 -15.34
N LEU A 329 -10.37 44.84 -16.37
CA LEU A 329 -9.37 45.89 -16.22
C LEU A 329 -10.02 47.11 -15.55
N ARG A 330 -9.46 47.54 -14.42
CA ARG A 330 -9.85 48.76 -13.70
C ARG A 330 -8.87 49.87 -14.08
N GLU A 331 -9.36 50.97 -14.62
CA GLU A 331 -8.53 52.14 -14.97
C GLU A 331 -8.51 53.15 -13.82
N ASP A 332 -7.45 53.95 -13.74
CA ASP A 332 -7.17 54.81 -12.58
C ASP A 332 -8.26 55.85 -12.28
N TRP A 333 -9.05 56.27 -13.29
CA TRP A 333 -10.19 57.18 -13.11
C TRP A 333 -11.38 56.54 -12.37
N GLU A 334 -11.43 55.21 -12.24
CA GLU A 334 -12.49 54.49 -11.53
C GLU A 334 -12.30 54.47 -10.00
N LEU A 335 -11.12 54.90 -9.50
CA LEU A 335 -10.85 55.08 -8.07
C LEU A 335 -11.57 56.31 -7.50
N ASP A 336 -11.79 57.36 -8.30
CA ASP A 336 -12.40 58.62 -7.84
C ASP A 336 -13.95 58.59 -7.79
N TYR A 337 -14.59 57.60 -8.42
CA TYR A 337 -16.06 57.56 -8.63
C TYR A 337 -16.73 56.22 -8.29
N GLY A 338 -16.01 55.29 -7.65
CA GLY A 338 -16.33 53.86 -7.53
C GLY A 338 -17.58 53.42 -6.75
N ALA A 339 -18.44 54.32 -6.27
CA ALA A 339 -19.58 53.96 -5.40
C ALA A 339 -20.82 53.40 -6.14
N HIS A 340 -20.86 53.44 -7.49
CA HIS A 340 -22.08 53.10 -8.26
C HIS A 340 -21.80 52.18 -9.47
N ARG A 341 -20.78 51.30 -9.42
CA ARG A 341 -20.49 50.36 -10.53
C ARG A 341 -21.23 49.03 -10.36
N PHE A 342 -22.03 48.66 -11.35
CA PHE A 342 -22.69 47.35 -11.45
C PHE A 342 -21.83 46.35 -12.21
N THR A 343 -21.91 45.06 -11.86
CA THR A 343 -21.30 44.00 -12.66
C THR A 343 -22.17 43.70 -13.88
N TYR A 344 -21.55 43.38 -15.02
CA TYR A 344 -22.31 43.02 -16.23
C TYR A 344 -23.22 41.81 -15.98
N LYS A 345 -22.76 40.86 -15.13
CA LYS A 345 -23.53 39.69 -14.75
C LYS A 345 -24.85 40.08 -14.11
N ASP A 346 -24.85 41.05 -13.20
CA ASP A 346 -26.07 41.48 -12.52
C ASP A 346 -27.04 42.17 -13.48
N LEU A 347 -26.55 43.00 -14.39
CA LEU A 347 -27.38 43.65 -15.42
C LEU A 347 -27.93 42.67 -16.44
N TYR A 348 -27.13 41.68 -16.85
CA TYR A 348 -27.54 40.62 -17.75
C TYR A 348 -28.67 39.78 -17.12
N ILE A 349 -28.54 39.41 -15.85
CA ILE A 349 -29.61 38.69 -15.13
C ILE A 349 -30.83 39.60 -14.96
N ALA A 350 -30.64 40.85 -14.54
CA ALA A 350 -31.71 41.79 -14.27
C ALA A 350 -32.61 42.03 -15.49
N THR A 351 -32.01 42.12 -16.68
CA THR A 351 -32.70 42.38 -17.96
C THR A 351 -33.12 41.10 -18.69
N GLY A 352 -32.97 39.93 -18.07
CA GLY A 352 -33.24 38.64 -18.71
C GLY A 352 -32.34 38.34 -19.91
N GLY A 353 -31.17 38.96 -19.98
CA GLY A 353 -30.20 38.85 -21.07
C GLY A 353 -30.40 39.87 -22.19
N PHE A 354 -30.91 41.06 -21.88
CA PHE A 354 -31.22 42.13 -22.86
C PHE A 354 -32.16 41.66 -23.99
N ARG A 355 -33.16 40.85 -23.65
CA ARG A 355 -34.13 40.32 -24.62
C ARG A 355 -35.06 41.43 -25.11
N GLU A 356 -35.51 41.34 -26.36
CA GLU A 356 -36.42 42.31 -26.99
C GLU A 356 -37.70 42.58 -26.19
N LYS A 357 -38.23 41.56 -25.51
CA LYS A 357 -39.42 41.69 -24.65
C LYS A 357 -39.26 42.68 -23.48
N GLU A 358 -38.03 42.97 -23.08
CA GLU A 358 -37.73 43.93 -22.01
C GLU A 358 -37.28 45.29 -22.59
N LEU A 359 -37.31 45.50 -23.91
CA LEU A 359 -36.94 46.78 -24.51
C LEU A 359 -37.99 47.85 -24.17
N LEU A 360 -37.55 48.91 -23.50
CA LEU A 360 -38.36 50.09 -23.19
C LEU A 360 -38.31 51.14 -24.30
N GLY A 361 -37.21 51.20 -25.04
CA GLY A 361 -37.04 52.13 -26.15
C GLY A 361 -35.69 52.01 -26.84
N SER A 362 -35.61 52.52 -28.07
CA SER A 362 -34.39 52.55 -28.87
C SER A 362 -34.29 53.84 -29.67
N GLY A 363 -33.10 54.42 -29.76
CA GLY A 363 -32.81 55.60 -30.56
C GLY A 363 -31.31 55.76 -30.81
N GLY A 364 -30.90 56.94 -31.30
CA GLY A 364 -29.50 57.22 -31.65
C GLY A 364 -28.50 57.07 -30.50
N PHE A 365 -28.96 57.23 -29.25
CA PHE A 365 -28.15 57.10 -28.03
C PHE A 365 -28.14 55.67 -27.44
N GLY A 366 -28.67 54.70 -28.18
CA GLY A 366 -28.68 53.29 -27.79
C GLY A 366 -30.06 52.76 -27.43
N ARG A 367 -30.05 51.66 -26.66
CA ARG A 367 -31.24 50.85 -26.34
C ARG A 367 -31.44 50.78 -24.83
N VAL A 368 -32.68 50.98 -24.37
CA VAL A 368 -33.02 50.97 -22.95
C VAL A 368 -33.84 49.73 -22.66
N TYR A 369 -33.42 48.95 -21.67
CA TYR A 369 -34.07 47.72 -21.25
C TYR A 369 -34.60 47.83 -19.83
N ARG A 370 -35.77 47.27 -19.58
CA ARG A 370 -36.31 47.05 -18.24
C ARG A 370 -35.53 45.94 -17.56
N GLY A 371 -35.27 46.10 -16.27
CA GLY A 371 -34.68 45.04 -15.46
C GLY A 371 -35.12 45.09 -14.01
N VAL A 372 -34.87 44.00 -13.30
CA VAL A 372 -35.06 43.90 -11.85
C VAL A 372 -33.77 43.41 -11.21
N LEU A 373 -33.16 44.20 -10.33
CA LEU A 373 -31.90 43.83 -9.69
C LEU A 373 -32.07 42.54 -8.87
N PRO A 374 -31.18 41.53 -9.04
CA PRO A 374 -31.36 40.22 -8.41
C PRO A 374 -31.43 40.26 -6.89
N THR A 375 -30.61 41.13 -6.27
CA THR A 375 -30.43 41.22 -4.81
C THR A 375 -31.45 42.15 -4.15
N SER A 376 -31.63 43.37 -4.66
CA SER A 376 -32.50 44.39 -4.05
C SER A 376 -33.95 44.34 -4.52
N LYS A 377 -34.25 43.60 -5.60
CA LYS A 377 -35.57 43.53 -6.26
C LYS A 377 -36.09 44.88 -6.78
N ILE A 378 -35.22 45.88 -6.88
CA ILE A 378 -35.54 47.20 -7.42
C ILE A 378 -35.69 47.10 -8.94
N GLN A 379 -36.74 47.73 -9.48
CA GLN A 379 -36.89 47.91 -10.93
C GLN A 379 -35.93 48.99 -11.41
N ILE A 380 -35.21 48.69 -12.49
CA ILE A 380 -34.21 49.57 -13.09
C ILE A 380 -34.42 49.67 -14.60
N ALA A 381 -33.92 50.75 -15.18
CA ALA A 381 -33.76 50.88 -16.63
C ALA A 381 -32.27 50.84 -16.98
N VAL A 382 -31.88 49.88 -17.82
CA VAL A 382 -30.49 49.70 -18.27
C VAL A 382 -30.37 50.21 -19.70
N LYS A 383 -29.74 51.37 -19.87
CA LYS A 383 -29.41 51.96 -21.16
C LYS A 383 -28.07 51.39 -21.65
N ARG A 384 -28.11 50.57 -22.70
CA ARG A 384 -26.94 50.13 -23.46
C ARG A 384 -26.63 51.18 -24.53
N VAL A 385 -25.51 51.88 -24.35
CA VAL A 385 -25.08 52.96 -25.25
C VAL A 385 -24.66 52.37 -26.61
N SER A 386 -25.08 53.00 -27.70
CA SER A 386 -24.68 52.63 -29.06
C SER A 386 -23.18 52.87 -29.28
N HIS A 387 -22.51 51.94 -29.96
CA HIS A 387 -21.06 52.00 -30.16
C HIS A 387 -20.72 52.56 -31.54
N GLU A 388 -20.91 53.87 -31.72
CA GLU A 388 -20.39 54.58 -32.89
C GLU A 388 -19.19 55.45 -32.45
N SER A 389 -18.01 54.83 -32.35
CA SER A 389 -16.69 55.47 -32.13
C SER A 389 -16.43 56.10 -30.73
N ARG A 390 -15.32 56.88 -30.62
CA ARG A 390 -14.88 57.68 -29.45
C ARG A 390 -15.97 58.61 -28.89
N GLN A 391 -16.99 58.93 -29.66
CA GLN A 391 -18.12 59.77 -29.24
C GLN A 391 -18.95 59.12 -28.12
N GLY A 392 -19.27 57.82 -28.23
CA GLY A 392 -20.09 57.12 -27.22
C GLY A 392 -19.43 57.05 -25.85
N MET A 393 -18.09 56.98 -25.78
CA MET A 393 -17.36 57.05 -24.50
C MET A 393 -17.42 58.44 -23.87
N ARG A 394 -17.29 59.50 -24.68
CA ARG A 394 -17.40 60.88 -24.19
C ARG A 394 -18.79 61.17 -23.63
N GLU A 395 -19.83 60.73 -24.33
CA GLU A 395 -21.22 60.88 -23.89
C GLU A 395 -21.49 60.07 -22.62
N PHE A 396 -21.00 58.82 -22.55
CA PHE A 396 -21.10 57.98 -21.36
C PHE A 396 -20.44 58.60 -20.12
N VAL A 397 -19.22 59.12 -20.27
CA VAL A 397 -18.52 59.80 -19.16
C VAL A 397 -19.22 61.10 -18.79
N ALA A 398 -19.69 61.88 -19.76
CA ALA A 398 -20.46 63.10 -19.50
C ALA A 398 -21.75 62.80 -18.72
N GLU A 399 -22.49 61.76 -19.10
CA GLU A 399 -23.74 61.36 -18.43
C GLU A 399 -23.46 60.91 -16.97
N ILE A 400 -22.37 60.16 -16.72
CA ILE A 400 -21.96 59.78 -15.36
C ILE A 400 -21.56 61.00 -14.51
N VAL A 401 -20.75 61.90 -15.06
CA VAL A 401 -20.24 63.07 -14.33
C VAL A 401 -21.37 64.07 -14.06
N SER A 402 -22.24 64.31 -15.03
CA SER A 402 -23.34 65.27 -14.91
C SER A 402 -24.50 64.73 -14.07
N LEU A 403 -25.01 63.52 -14.37
CA LEU A 403 -26.18 62.97 -13.67
C LEU A 403 -25.85 62.22 -12.39
N GLY A 404 -24.63 61.70 -12.24
CA GLY A 404 -24.22 60.98 -11.03
C GLY A 404 -24.27 61.82 -9.74
N ARG A 405 -24.28 63.16 -9.85
CA ARG A 405 -24.37 64.10 -8.73
C ARG A 405 -25.66 64.92 -8.70
N LEU A 406 -26.50 64.84 -9.74
CA LEU A 406 -27.75 65.59 -9.81
C LEU A 406 -28.89 64.79 -9.17
N ARG A 407 -29.50 65.36 -8.14
CA ARG A 407 -30.73 64.84 -7.51
C ARG A 407 -31.79 65.91 -7.56
N HIS A 408 -32.79 65.72 -8.42
CA HIS A 408 -33.90 66.65 -8.56
C HIS A 408 -35.22 65.88 -8.68
N ARG A 409 -36.30 66.40 -8.09
CA ARG A 409 -37.61 65.71 -8.01
C ARG A 409 -38.21 65.35 -9.38
N ASN A 410 -37.83 66.08 -10.42
CA ASN A 410 -38.35 65.91 -11.79
C ASN A 410 -37.34 65.23 -12.75
N LEU A 411 -36.25 64.66 -12.25
CA LEU A 411 -35.25 63.95 -13.06
C LEU A 411 -35.07 62.52 -12.54
N VAL A 412 -34.90 61.57 -13.46
CA VAL A 412 -34.61 60.17 -13.11
C VAL A 412 -33.16 60.08 -12.61
N PRO A 413 -32.90 59.58 -11.39
CA PRO A 413 -31.55 59.51 -10.85
C PRO A 413 -30.73 58.44 -11.58
N LEU A 414 -29.46 58.74 -11.86
CA LEU A 414 -28.51 57.72 -12.31
C LEU A 414 -28.09 56.88 -11.10
N LEU A 415 -28.48 55.60 -11.09
CA LEU A 415 -28.14 54.64 -10.03
C LEU A 415 -26.73 54.08 -10.18
N GLY A 416 -26.20 54.08 -11.41
CA GLY A 416 -24.85 53.61 -11.64
C GLY A 416 -24.53 53.28 -13.09
N TYR A 417 -23.41 52.61 -13.28
CA TYR A 417 -22.92 52.25 -14.60
C TYR A 417 -22.25 50.88 -14.62
N CYS A 418 -22.13 50.28 -15.80
CA CYS A 418 -21.32 49.10 -16.04
C CYS A 418 -20.56 49.28 -17.35
N ARG A 419 -19.28 48.92 -17.34
CA ARG A 419 -18.44 48.89 -18.53
C ARG A 419 -17.79 47.51 -18.67
N ARG A 420 -17.95 46.89 -19.84
CA ARG A 420 -17.35 45.60 -20.16
C ARG A 420 -16.80 45.63 -21.58
N LYS A 421 -15.46 45.61 -21.71
CA LYS A 421 -14.77 45.79 -23.00
C LYS A 421 -15.23 47.09 -23.69
N GLU A 422 -15.87 46.97 -24.84
CA GLU A 422 -16.42 48.08 -25.64
C GLU A 422 -17.90 48.39 -25.31
N GLU A 423 -18.54 47.60 -24.44
CA GLU A 423 -19.93 47.80 -24.08
C GLU A 423 -20.09 48.72 -22.87
N LEU A 424 -20.98 49.72 -22.99
CA LEU A 424 -21.24 50.75 -22.00
C LEU A 424 -22.71 50.72 -21.58
N PHE A 425 -22.96 50.67 -20.28
CA PHE A 425 -24.29 50.59 -19.70
C PHE A 425 -24.48 51.63 -18.61
N LEU A 426 -25.59 52.36 -18.67
CA LEU A 426 -26.07 53.25 -17.62
C LEU A 426 -27.30 52.67 -16.97
N VAL A 427 -27.39 52.80 -15.65
CA VAL A 427 -28.45 52.20 -14.83
C VAL A 427 -29.20 53.32 -14.14
N TYR A 428 -30.51 53.37 -14.38
CA TYR A 428 -31.47 54.34 -13.87
C TYR A 428 -32.52 53.69 -12.98
#